data_AF-A0A255YBA8-F1
#
_entry.id   AF-A0A255YBA8-F1
#
_cell.length_a   1.000
_cell.length_b   1.000
_cell.length_c   1.000
_cell.angle_alpha   90.00
_cell.angle_beta   90.00
_cell.angle_gamma   90.00
#
_symmetry.space_group_name_H-M   'P 1'
#
loop_
_entity.id
_entity.type
_entity.pdbx_description
1 polymer ?
#
loop_
_entity_poly.entity_id
_entity_poly.type
_entity_poly.pdbx_seq_one_letter_code
_entity_poly.pdbx_strand_id
1 'polypeptide(L)'
;MRPLDFACLEIKSAEPPWLGAARALIGTSETAGTASSPVILGWARDLGLAYANDGVSWCGLFIAHVIRTSLAGEALPATPLAARAWSRFGIACPVQPGAVLTFWRGSRASWQGHVGLYVGEDAAAFHILGGNQGDAVNVKRFPRERFLAARWPKTAPPPTGGPRQLRPDGGFSRTEQ
;
A
#
# COMPACT_ATOMS: atom_id res chain seq x y z
N MET A 1 -44.88 -5.73 23.95
CA MET A 1 -43.76 -6.15 23.09
C MET A 1 -43.12 -4.88 22.53
N ARG A 2 -41.86 -4.60 22.88
CA ARG A 2 -41.09 -3.52 22.23
C ARG A 2 -40.39 -4.11 21.00
N PRO A 3 -40.36 -3.43 19.85
CA PRO A 3 -39.51 -3.87 18.75
C PRO A 3 -38.05 -3.81 19.17
N LEU A 4 -37.29 -4.84 18.81
CA LEU A 4 -35.84 -4.85 18.93
C LEU A 4 -35.29 -3.88 17.88
N ASP A 5 -34.80 -2.73 18.34
CA ASP A 5 -33.95 -1.86 17.53
C ASP A 5 -32.70 -2.65 17.15
N PHE A 6 -32.62 -3.09 15.89
CA PHE A 6 -31.35 -3.38 15.26
C PHE A 6 -30.67 -2.03 15.02
N ALA A 7 -30.14 -1.44 16.09
CA ALA A 7 -29.10 -0.44 15.97
C ALA A 7 -28.04 -1.06 15.06
N CYS A 8 -27.89 -0.47 13.87
CA CYS A 8 -26.80 -0.73 12.95
C CYS A 8 -25.53 -0.76 13.80
N LEU A 9 -25.00 -1.96 14.05
CA LEU A 9 -23.67 -2.09 14.61
C LEU A 9 -22.78 -1.41 13.59
N GLU A 10 -22.39 -0.19 13.92
CA GLU A 10 -21.36 0.55 13.22
C GLU A 10 -20.11 -0.32 13.31
N ILE A 11 -19.91 -1.17 12.30
CA ILE A 11 -18.68 -1.92 12.14
C ILE A 11 -17.64 -0.85 11.87
N LYS A 12 -16.96 -0.39 12.94
CA LYS A 12 -15.68 0.30 12.83
C LYS A 12 -14.83 -0.59 11.95
N SER A 13 -14.64 -0.16 10.69
CA SER A 13 -14.03 -1.00 9.66
C SER A 13 -12.71 -1.52 10.19
N ALA A 14 -12.64 -2.84 10.42
CA ALA A 14 -11.41 -3.49 10.82
C ALA A 14 -10.33 -3.17 9.78
N GLU A 15 -9.10 -2.95 10.23
CA GLU A 15 -8.00 -2.66 9.33
C GLU A 15 -7.91 -3.76 8.25
N PRO A 16 -7.81 -3.42 6.95
CA PRO A 16 -7.72 -4.44 5.92
C PRO A 16 -6.53 -5.36 6.16
N PRO A 17 -6.66 -6.69 5.96
CA PRO A 17 -5.64 -7.64 6.37
C PRO A 17 -4.29 -7.40 5.68
N TRP A 18 -4.29 -6.93 4.42
CA TRP A 18 -3.06 -6.57 3.71
C TRP A 18 -2.38 -5.31 4.25
N LEU A 19 -3.16 -4.36 4.82
CA LEU A 19 -2.58 -3.22 5.50
C LEU A 19 -1.95 -3.64 6.83
N GLY A 20 -2.61 -4.54 7.57
CA GLY A 20 -2.04 -5.13 8.78
C GLY A 20 -0.74 -5.90 8.50
N ALA A 21 -0.72 -6.74 7.46
CA ALA A 21 0.47 -7.46 7.02
C ALA A 21 1.61 -6.50 6.62
N ALA A 22 1.30 -5.41 5.92
CA ALA A 22 2.29 -4.40 5.58
C ALA A 22 2.88 -3.71 6.82
N ARG A 23 2.08 -3.43 7.85
CA ARG A 23 2.56 -2.83 9.11
C ARG A 23 3.52 -3.73 9.86
N ALA A 24 3.26 -5.04 9.86
CA ALA A 24 4.12 -6.03 10.48
C ALA A 24 5.53 -6.09 9.87
N LEU A 25 5.70 -5.58 8.64
CA LEU A 25 6.97 -5.56 7.91
C LEU A 25 7.74 -4.23 8.05
N ILE A 26 7.20 -3.23 8.76
CA ILE A 26 7.90 -1.96 8.98
C ILE A 26 9.25 -2.20 9.64
N GLY A 27 10.29 -1.57 9.10
CA GLY A 27 11.68 -1.74 9.54
C GLY A 27 12.46 -2.80 8.75
N THR A 28 11.81 -3.61 7.92
CA THR A 28 12.53 -4.47 6.95
C THR A 28 13.33 -3.60 5.99
N SER A 29 14.64 -3.82 5.88
CA SER A 29 15.54 -3.07 5.00
C SER A 29 16.38 -3.96 4.11
N GLU A 30 17.00 -3.34 3.10
CA GLU A 30 18.11 -3.93 2.36
C GLU A 30 19.28 -4.24 3.29
N THR A 31 20.13 -5.19 2.87
CA THR A 31 21.41 -5.42 3.55
C THR A 31 22.38 -4.35 3.09
N ALA A 32 23.15 -3.76 4.02
CA ALA A 32 24.13 -2.74 3.65
C ALA A 32 25.22 -3.32 2.72
N GLY A 33 25.71 -2.48 1.79
CA GLY A 33 26.77 -2.86 0.86
C GLY A 33 26.24 -3.51 -0.42
N THR A 34 26.96 -4.49 -0.95
CA THR A 34 26.62 -5.19 -2.21
C THR A 34 25.80 -6.46 -1.98
N ALA A 35 25.54 -6.82 -0.73
CA ALA A 35 24.74 -7.98 -0.37
C ALA A 35 23.25 -7.65 -0.45
N SER A 36 22.44 -8.62 -0.85
CA SER A 36 20.98 -8.46 -0.87
C SER A 36 20.31 -9.05 0.37
N SER A 37 19.19 -8.46 0.76
CA SER A 37 18.36 -8.92 1.86
C SER A 37 17.74 -10.28 1.55
N PRO A 38 18.04 -11.35 2.33
CA PRO A 38 17.47 -12.67 2.10
C PRO A 38 15.94 -12.69 2.27
N VAL A 39 15.41 -11.76 3.07
CA VAL A 39 13.96 -11.54 3.27
C VAL A 39 13.33 -11.02 1.98
N ILE A 40 13.86 -9.94 1.41
CA ILE A 40 13.31 -9.32 0.19
C ILE A 40 13.42 -10.29 -0.99
N LEU A 41 14.56 -10.97 -1.13
CA LEU A 41 14.73 -12.03 -2.14
C LEU A 41 13.77 -13.20 -1.91
N GLY A 42 13.43 -13.52 -0.65
CA GLY A 42 12.43 -14.52 -0.29
C GLY A 42 11.06 -14.19 -0.87
N TRP A 43 10.61 -12.94 -0.76
CA TRP A 43 9.34 -12.51 -1.32
C TRP A 43 9.26 -12.75 -2.83
N ALA A 44 10.34 -12.48 -3.56
CA ALA A 44 10.37 -12.72 -5.00
C ALA A 44 10.30 -14.21 -5.34
N ARG A 45 11.02 -15.06 -4.59
CA ARG A 45 10.97 -16.52 -4.74
C ARG A 45 9.56 -17.07 -4.51
N ASP A 46 8.91 -16.64 -3.43
CA ASP A 46 7.55 -17.10 -3.08
C ASP A 46 6.50 -16.68 -4.12
N LEU A 47 6.75 -15.57 -4.82
CA LEU A 47 5.91 -15.09 -5.91
C LEU A 47 6.29 -15.67 -7.28
N GLY A 48 7.38 -16.46 -7.38
CA GLY A 48 7.89 -16.99 -8.64
C GLY A 48 8.42 -15.90 -9.59
N LEU A 49 8.89 -14.77 -9.05
CA LEU A 49 9.38 -13.63 -9.82
C LEU A 49 10.90 -13.69 -10.00
N ALA A 50 11.36 -13.46 -11.23
CA ALA A 50 12.77 -13.27 -11.51
C ALA A 50 13.24 -11.94 -10.90
N TYR A 51 14.03 -12.02 -9.82
CA TYR A 51 14.53 -10.86 -9.08
C TYR A 51 15.88 -11.21 -8.44
N ALA A 52 16.97 -10.65 -8.99
CA ALA A 52 18.32 -11.10 -8.68
C ALA A 52 18.97 -10.38 -7.48
N ASN A 53 18.62 -9.12 -7.26
CA ASN A 53 19.15 -8.30 -6.16
C ASN A 53 18.16 -7.19 -5.78
N ASP A 54 18.29 -6.69 -4.55
CA ASP A 54 17.48 -5.63 -3.96
C ASP A 54 17.84 -4.20 -4.41
N GLY A 55 18.92 -4.02 -5.18
CA GLY A 55 19.24 -2.75 -5.85
C GLY A 55 18.25 -2.37 -6.98
N VAL A 56 17.39 -3.30 -7.40
CA VAL A 56 16.26 -3.02 -8.31
C VAL A 56 15.06 -2.57 -7.50
N SER A 57 14.33 -1.54 -7.93
CA SER A 57 13.20 -1.04 -7.13
C SER A 57 12.18 -2.12 -6.73
N TRP A 58 11.94 -2.31 -5.43
CA TRP A 58 11.07 -3.35 -4.87
C TRP A 58 9.78 -2.85 -4.22
N CYS A 59 9.37 -1.61 -4.46
CA CYS A 59 8.05 -1.12 -4.02
C CYS A 59 6.90 -2.00 -4.54
N GLY A 60 6.95 -2.42 -5.81
CA GLY A 60 5.97 -3.34 -6.40
C GLY A 60 6.05 -4.76 -5.84
N LEU A 61 7.25 -5.26 -5.57
CA LEU A 61 7.47 -6.57 -4.94
C LEU A 61 6.86 -6.62 -3.54
N PHE A 62 7.09 -5.57 -2.74
CA PHE A 62 6.50 -5.44 -1.41
C PHE A 62 4.97 -5.50 -1.46
N ILE A 63 4.33 -4.75 -2.37
CA ILE A 63 2.86 -4.75 -2.50
C ILE A 63 2.35 -6.12 -3.00
N ALA A 64 3.08 -6.76 -3.93
CA ALA A 64 2.76 -8.12 -4.36
C ALA A 64 2.78 -9.11 -3.21
N HIS A 65 3.82 -9.02 -2.36
CA HIS A 65 3.98 -9.89 -1.20
C HIS A 65 2.82 -9.74 -0.22
N VAL A 66 2.51 -8.51 0.23
CA VAL A 66 1.46 -8.28 1.24
C VAL A 66 0.07 -8.64 0.72
N ILE A 67 -0.21 -8.42 -0.57
CA ILE A 67 -1.48 -8.85 -1.17
C ILE A 67 -1.54 -10.37 -1.22
N ARG A 68 -0.48 -11.04 -1.69
CA ARG A 68 -0.46 -12.50 -1.83
C ARG A 68 -0.60 -13.23 -0.50
N THR A 69 0.05 -12.74 0.56
CA THR A 69 0.01 -13.38 1.88
C THR A 69 -1.29 -13.10 2.64
N SER A 70 -2.02 -12.04 2.29
CA SER A 70 -3.22 -11.62 3.01
C SER A 70 -4.53 -11.93 2.29
N LEU A 71 -4.50 -12.12 0.97
CA LEU A 71 -5.69 -12.34 0.15
C LEU A 71 -5.46 -13.53 -0.80
N ALA A 72 -5.89 -14.70 -0.36
CA ALA A 72 -5.84 -15.90 -1.19
C ALA A 72 -6.68 -15.70 -2.46
N GLY A 73 -6.07 -15.93 -3.63
CA GLY A 73 -6.75 -15.85 -4.92
C GLY A 73 -6.90 -14.44 -5.51
N GLU A 74 -6.42 -13.38 -4.84
CA GLU A 74 -6.39 -12.05 -5.46
C GLU A 74 -5.38 -12.01 -6.62
N ALA A 75 -5.83 -11.59 -7.80
CA ALA A 75 -4.98 -11.49 -8.97
C ALA A 75 -4.02 -10.31 -8.87
N LEU A 76 -2.72 -10.59 -8.97
CA LEU A 76 -1.69 -9.55 -9.06
C LEU A 76 -1.59 -8.98 -10.48
N PRO A 77 -1.06 -7.76 -10.67
CA PRO A 77 -0.71 -7.27 -12.00
C PRO A 77 0.25 -8.23 -12.71
N ALA A 78 0.18 -8.31 -14.05
CA ALA A 78 1.06 -9.16 -14.85
C ALA A 78 2.56 -8.83 -14.69
N THR A 79 2.86 -7.56 -14.40
CA THR A 79 4.22 -7.07 -14.12
C THR A 79 4.28 -6.43 -12.72
N PRO A 80 4.22 -7.23 -11.65
CA PRO A 80 3.99 -6.73 -10.29
C PRO A 80 5.16 -5.90 -9.74
N LEU A 81 6.38 -6.09 -10.28
CA LEU A 81 7.55 -5.25 -9.95
C LEU A 81 7.40 -3.81 -10.45
N ALA A 82 6.64 -3.58 -11.53
CA ALA A 82 6.47 -2.27 -12.12
C ALA A 82 5.38 -1.47 -11.36
N ALA A 83 5.79 -0.41 -10.65
CA ALA A 83 4.88 0.43 -9.87
C ALA A 83 3.63 0.90 -10.65
N ARG A 84 3.78 1.25 -11.95
CA ARG A 84 2.67 1.71 -12.79
C ARG A 84 1.66 0.61 -13.15
N ALA A 85 2.04 -0.67 -13.11
CA ALA A 85 1.11 -1.77 -13.38
C ALA A 85 -0.03 -1.81 -12.35
N TRP A 86 0.27 -1.41 -11.10
CA TRP A 86 -0.69 -1.32 -10.02
C TRP A 86 -1.79 -0.26 -10.24
N SER A 87 -1.61 0.68 -11.17
CA SER A 87 -2.67 1.62 -11.55
C SER A 87 -3.87 0.94 -12.21
N ARG A 88 -3.79 -0.36 -12.53
CA ARG A 88 -4.88 -1.18 -13.09
C ARG A 88 -5.23 -2.39 -12.20
N PHE A 89 -4.66 -2.47 -11.00
CA PHE A 89 -4.93 -3.54 -10.04
C PHE A 89 -6.38 -3.47 -9.55
N GLY A 90 -7.00 -4.65 -9.33
CA GLY A 90 -8.32 -4.78 -8.72
C GLY A 90 -9.39 -3.85 -9.32
N ILE A 91 -10.09 -3.12 -8.45
CA ILE A 91 -11.11 -2.12 -8.82
C ILE A 91 -10.66 -0.71 -8.43
N ALA A 92 -11.21 0.32 -9.11
CA ALA A 92 -11.03 1.70 -8.66
C ALA A 92 -11.78 1.94 -7.35
N CYS A 93 -11.22 2.74 -6.45
CA CYS A 93 -11.86 3.08 -5.19
C CYS A 93 -11.57 4.54 -4.77
N PRO A 94 -12.37 5.11 -3.85
CA PRO A 94 -11.97 6.29 -3.10
C PRO A 94 -10.70 6.02 -2.30
N VAL A 95 -9.92 7.08 -2.05
CA VAL A 95 -8.75 7.02 -1.16
C VAL A 95 -9.21 6.69 0.26
N GLN A 96 -8.68 5.61 0.83
CA GLN A 96 -8.98 5.15 2.19
C GLN A 96 -7.88 4.21 2.70
N PRO A 97 -7.75 3.98 4.02
CA PRO A 97 -6.77 3.05 4.59
C PRO A 97 -6.72 1.71 3.87
N GLY A 98 -5.54 1.34 3.38
CA GLY A 98 -5.30 0.09 2.65
C GLY A 98 -5.47 0.19 1.14
N ALA A 99 -6.00 1.30 0.60
CA ALA A 99 -6.01 1.49 -0.85
C ALA A 99 -4.57 1.43 -1.40
N VAL A 100 -4.39 0.74 -2.53
CA VAL A 100 -3.13 0.69 -3.26
C VAL A 100 -3.04 1.95 -4.10
N LEU A 101 -2.14 2.85 -3.73
CA LEU A 101 -1.93 4.13 -4.42
C LEU A 101 -0.70 4.04 -5.31
N THR A 102 -0.82 4.57 -6.53
CA THR A 102 0.30 4.72 -7.46
C THR A 102 0.64 6.19 -7.69
N PHE A 103 1.94 6.43 -7.85
CA PHE A 103 2.52 7.76 -8.04
C PHE A 103 3.44 7.79 -9.25
N TRP A 104 3.49 8.92 -9.95
CA TRP A 104 4.47 9.13 -11.01
C TRP A 104 5.83 9.57 -10.44
N ARG A 105 6.90 9.36 -11.21
CA ARG A 105 8.26 9.83 -10.87
C ARG A 105 8.94 10.37 -12.13
N GLY A 106 9.68 11.48 -12.00
CA GLY A 106 10.30 12.19 -13.11
C GLY A 106 9.26 12.98 -13.91
N SER A 107 8.37 12.28 -14.63
CA SER A 107 7.24 12.90 -15.33
C SER A 107 5.99 12.04 -15.24
N ARG A 108 4.81 12.66 -15.39
CA ARG A 108 3.52 11.96 -15.35
C ARG A 108 3.43 10.88 -16.44
N ALA A 109 3.96 11.17 -17.62
CA ALA A 109 3.97 10.28 -18.79
C ALA A 109 5.04 9.18 -18.75
N SER A 110 6.05 9.28 -17.87
CA SER A 110 7.09 8.26 -17.73
C SER A 110 6.54 6.94 -17.18
N TRP A 111 7.18 5.83 -17.53
CA TRP A 111 6.91 4.51 -16.93
C TRP A 111 7.36 4.45 -15.45
N GLN A 112 8.23 5.35 -15.03
CA GLN A 112 8.73 5.39 -13.65
C GLN A 112 7.61 5.81 -12.68
N GLY A 113 7.63 5.23 -11.49
CA GLY A 113 6.64 5.50 -10.47
C GLY A 113 7.00 4.94 -9.11
N HIS A 114 6.02 5.02 -8.20
CA HIS A 114 6.04 4.40 -6.88
C HIS A 114 4.66 3.81 -6.60
N VAL A 115 4.61 2.77 -5.76
CA VAL A 115 3.36 2.17 -5.29
C VAL A 115 3.47 1.89 -3.80
N GLY A 116 2.38 2.09 -3.08
CA GLY A 116 2.28 1.78 -1.66
C GLY A 116 0.83 1.76 -1.17
N LEU A 117 0.64 1.47 0.11
CA LEU A 117 -0.66 1.48 0.75
C LEU A 117 -0.91 2.82 1.43
N TYR A 118 -2.09 3.40 1.20
CA TYR A 118 -2.52 4.58 1.94
C TYR A 118 -2.74 4.25 3.41
N VAL A 119 -2.15 5.06 4.30
CA VAL A 119 -2.43 5.00 5.75
C VAL A 119 -3.19 6.23 6.26
N GLY A 120 -3.12 7.34 5.53
CA GLY A 120 -3.71 8.63 5.88
C GLY A 120 -3.15 9.74 4.99
N GLU A 121 -3.47 10.98 5.31
CA GLU A 121 -3.00 12.16 4.57
C GLU A 121 -2.93 13.39 5.45
N ASP A 122 -2.22 14.40 4.99
CA ASP A 122 -2.32 15.76 5.51
C ASP A 122 -2.68 16.72 4.35
N ALA A 123 -2.77 18.02 4.63
CA ALA A 123 -3.12 19.02 3.62
C ALA A 123 -2.24 18.93 2.35
N ALA A 124 -0.95 18.61 2.49
CA ALA A 124 0.01 18.66 1.39
C ALA A 124 0.27 17.28 0.75
N ALA A 125 0.14 16.19 1.49
CA ALA A 125 0.63 14.88 1.06
C ALA A 125 -0.21 13.70 1.53
N PHE A 126 -0.14 12.61 0.77
CA PHE A 126 -0.56 11.29 1.20
C PHE A 126 0.55 10.64 2.03
N HIS A 127 0.18 9.92 3.09
CA HIS A 127 1.08 9.11 3.90
C HIS A 127 0.98 7.67 3.42
N ILE A 128 2.10 7.15 2.95
CA ILE A 128 2.16 5.89 2.20
C ILE A 128 3.09 4.91 2.91
N LEU A 129 2.52 3.77 3.30
CA LEU A 129 3.27 2.60 3.74
C LEU A 129 3.73 1.82 2.51
N GLY A 130 5.03 1.74 2.29
CA GLY A 130 5.61 1.12 1.11
C GLY A 130 7.01 0.57 1.35
N GLY A 131 7.45 -0.30 0.46
CA GLY A 131 8.81 -0.81 0.40
C GLY A 131 9.74 0.07 -0.45
N ASN A 132 11.05 -0.11 -0.27
CA ASN A 132 12.14 0.60 -0.94
C ASN A 132 12.06 2.13 -0.77
N GLN A 133 11.59 2.57 0.40
CA GLN A 133 11.46 3.99 0.73
C GLN A 133 12.67 4.43 1.56
N GLY A 134 13.79 4.72 0.90
CA GLY A 134 15.08 4.80 1.58
C GLY A 134 15.51 3.41 2.05
N ASP A 135 15.47 2.46 1.11
CA ASP A 135 15.96 1.08 1.25
C ASP A 135 15.30 0.30 2.40
N ALA A 136 14.08 0.71 2.78
CA ALA A 136 13.31 0.08 3.85
C ALA A 136 11.78 0.13 3.63
N VAL A 137 11.07 -0.70 4.38
CA VAL A 137 9.62 -0.63 4.59
C VAL A 137 9.33 0.39 5.68
N ASN A 138 8.63 1.47 5.33
CA ASN A 138 8.24 2.52 6.27
C ASN A 138 7.08 3.35 5.73
N VAL A 139 6.68 4.39 6.48
CA VAL A 139 5.74 5.40 6.02
C VAL A 139 6.49 6.63 5.54
N LYS A 140 6.17 7.12 4.33
CA LYS A 140 6.66 8.40 3.79
C LYS A 140 5.52 9.23 3.23
N ARG A 141 5.77 10.54 3.14
CA ARG A 141 4.86 11.50 2.54
C ARG A 141 5.09 11.59 1.03
N PHE A 142 4.02 11.47 0.26
CA PHE A 142 4.02 11.62 -1.19
C PHE A 142 3.13 12.80 -1.59
N PRO A 143 3.67 13.80 -2.32
CA PRO A 143 2.91 14.96 -2.78
C PRO A 143 1.67 14.56 -3.59
N ARG A 144 0.56 15.26 -3.35
CA ARG A 144 -0.72 14.99 -4.04
C ARG A 144 -0.61 15.10 -5.56
N GLU A 145 0.23 16.02 -6.07
CA GLU A 145 0.48 16.19 -7.51
C GLU A 145 1.00 14.92 -8.20
N ARG A 146 1.69 14.05 -7.45
CA ARG A 146 2.28 12.80 -7.96
C ARG A 146 1.25 11.68 -8.11
N PHE A 147 0.06 11.83 -7.55
CA PHE A 147 -0.96 10.79 -7.53
C PHE A 147 -1.52 10.46 -8.92
N LEU A 148 -1.81 9.17 -9.11
CA LEU A 148 -2.32 8.62 -10.37
C LEU A 148 -3.62 7.84 -10.18
N ALA A 149 -3.62 6.84 -9.30
CA ALA A 149 -4.74 5.95 -9.10
C ALA A 149 -4.77 5.39 -7.68
N ALA A 150 -5.97 5.21 -7.16
CA ALA A 150 -6.26 4.45 -5.95
C ALA A 150 -7.02 3.18 -6.36
N ARG A 151 -6.52 2.03 -5.91
CA ARG A 151 -7.05 0.71 -6.26
C ARG A 151 -7.34 -0.11 -5.02
N TRP A 152 -8.32 -0.98 -5.13
CA TRP A 152 -8.76 -1.89 -4.08
C TRP A 152 -8.76 -3.34 -4.59
N PRO A 153 -8.36 -4.32 -3.77
CA PRO A 153 -8.45 -5.73 -4.16
C PRO A 153 -9.88 -6.13 -4.53
N LYS A 154 -10.05 -6.89 -5.61
CA LYS A 154 -11.38 -7.27 -6.13
C LYS A 154 -12.06 -8.32 -5.25
N THR A 155 -11.29 -9.18 -4.58
CA THR A 155 -11.80 -10.22 -3.68
C THR A 155 -12.12 -9.71 -2.26
N ALA A 156 -11.75 -8.47 -1.93
CA ALA A 156 -12.04 -7.87 -0.64
C ALA A 156 -13.49 -7.34 -0.57
N PRO A 157 -14.06 -7.17 0.65
CA PRO A 157 -15.30 -6.43 0.83
C PRO A 157 -15.24 -5.04 0.19
N PRO A 158 -16.40 -4.47 -0.21
CA PRO A 158 -16.44 -3.16 -0.85
C PRO A 158 -15.72 -2.07 -0.04
N PRO A 159 -15.03 -1.14 -0.71
CA PRO A 159 -14.24 -0.09 -0.06
C PRO A 159 -15.15 1.03 0.49
N THR A 160 -15.75 0.83 1.67
CA THR A 160 -16.71 1.75 2.30
C THR A 160 -16.07 2.83 3.19
N GLY A 161 -14.75 2.86 3.30
CA GLY A 161 -14.02 3.85 4.08
C GLY A 161 -13.84 5.19 3.36
N GLY A 162 -13.10 6.10 3.99
CA GLY A 162 -12.74 7.39 3.44
C GLY A 162 -11.34 7.85 3.87
N PRO A 163 -10.93 9.06 3.47
CA PRO A 163 -9.65 9.65 3.84
C PRO A 163 -9.49 9.75 5.36
N ARG A 164 -8.25 9.68 5.84
CA ARG A 164 -7.88 9.78 7.25
C ARG A 164 -6.85 10.88 7.43
N GLN A 165 -7.15 11.93 8.18
CA GLN A 165 -6.16 12.99 8.42
C GLN A 165 -5.13 12.58 9.48
N LEU A 166 -3.87 12.84 9.14
CA LEU A 166 -2.70 12.69 9.98
C LEU A 166 -2.00 14.05 10.07
N ARG A 167 -1.21 14.20 11.13
CA ARG A 167 -0.22 15.27 11.24
C ARG A 167 0.90 15.02 10.22
N PRO A 168 1.70 16.05 9.89
CA PRO A 168 2.87 15.88 9.01
C PRO A 168 3.92 14.88 9.54
N ASP A 169 3.90 14.52 10.82
CA ASP A 169 4.77 13.51 11.44
C ASP A 169 4.24 12.07 11.32
N GLY A 170 3.03 11.88 10.77
CA GLY A 170 2.38 10.58 10.62
C GLY A 170 1.50 10.16 11.81
N GLY A 171 1.43 10.95 12.88
CA GLY A 171 0.50 10.75 13.99
C GLY A 171 -0.93 11.20 13.64
N PHE A 172 -1.94 10.79 14.41
CA PHE A 172 -3.32 11.25 14.18
C PHE A 172 -3.48 12.75 14.41
N SER A 173 -4.24 13.41 13.52
CA SER A 173 -4.67 14.79 13.74
C SER A 173 -5.66 14.85 14.91
N ARG A 174 -5.56 15.87 15.78
CA ARG A 174 -6.46 16.06 16.93
C ARG A 174 -7.48 17.18 16.71
N THR A 175 -7.49 17.78 15.52
CA THR A 175 -8.30 18.96 15.19
C THR A 175 -9.53 18.62 14.34
N GLU A 176 -10.03 17.40 14.43
CA GLU A 176 -11.27 16.97 13.77
C GLU A 176 -12.33 16.66 14.83
N GLN A 177 -12.98 17.72 15.31
CA GLN A 177 -14.35 17.72 15.82
C GLN A 177 -15.12 18.76 15.02
#